data_AF-A0A453EEG5-F1
#
_entry.id   AF-A0A453EEG5-F1
#
_cell.length_a   1.000
_cell.length_b   1.000
_cell.length_c   1.000
_cell.angle_alpha   90.00
_cell.angle_beta   90.00
_cell.angle_gamma   90.00
#
_symmetry.space_group_name_H-M   'P 1'
#
loop_
_entity.id
_entity.type
_entity.pdbx_description
1 polymer ?
#
loop_
_entity_poly.entity_id
_entity_poly.type
_entity_poly.pdbx_seq_one_letter_code
_entity_poly.pdbx_strand_id
1 'polypeptide(L)'
;MEGAADGGADPAAVTVFFGANDATLPDEVQAHQHVPLGEYKDNLRAICAYFKNKWPSAAIILITPPPIHEPARIRDIYGDNDPSRQPERTNEAAGTYAQACITVAKELGHPVIDIWTQMQQCPDWQTSALSDGLHFTPSGNKILFDEVLKTLESVGFSQHSLRSDLPLFHEIDPKDPLKAFEI
;
A
#
# COMPACT_ATOMS: atom_id res chain seq x y z
N MET A 1 -10.99 -38.92 -6.71
CA MET A 1 -11.49 -37.85 -5.83
C MET A 1 -10.52 -37.77 -4.68
N GLU A 2 -9.61 -36.80 -4.73
CA GLU A 2 -8.84 -36.29 -3.59
C GLU A 2 -8.19 -34.99 -4.09
N GLY A 3 -9.07 -34.00 -4.32
CA GLY A 3 -8.64 -32.61 -4.44
C GLY A 3 -8.45 -32.08 -3.03
N ALA A 4 -7.32 -32.43 -2.41
CA ALA A 4 -6.84 -31.65 -1.28
C ALA A 4 -6.50 -30.28 -1.88
N ALA A 5 -7.30 -29.26 -1.56
CA ALA A 5 -6.89 -27.89 -1.72
C ALA A 5 -5.65 -27.72 -0.82
N ASP A 6 -4.48 -27.89 -1.42
CA ASP A 6 -3.21 -27.49 -0.82
C ASP A 6 -3.39 -26.04 -0.36
N GLY A 7 -3.14 -25.77 0.91
CA GLY A 7 -3.22 -24.42 1.45
C GLY A 7 -2.23 -23.59 0.65
N GLY A 8 -2.74 -22.64 -0.15
CA GLY A 8 -1.93 -21.91 -1.13
C GLY A 8 -0.60 -21.43 -0.56
N ALA A 9 0.45 -21.49 -1.39
CA ALA A 9 1.81 -21.13 -0.99
C ALA A 9 1.87 -19.80 -0.23
N ASP A 10 2.75 -19.74 0.78
CA ASP A 10 2.98 -18.53 1.55
C ASP A 10 3.31 -17.35 0.63
N PRO A 11 2.80 -16.14 0.92
CA PRO A 11 3.10 -14.98 0.10
C PRO A 11 4.58 -14.62 0.20
N ALA A 12 5.16 -14.29 -0.94
CA ALA A 12 6.51 -13.73 -1.04
C ALA A 12 6.63 -12.36 -0.35
N ALA A 13 5.60 -11.51 -0.48
CA ALA A 13 5.55 -10.19 0.12
C ALA A 13 4.12 -9.81 0.53
N VAL A 14 3.99 -8.95 1.54
CA VAL A 14 2.73 -8.39 2.04
C VAL A 14 2.89 -6.89 2.19
N THR A 15 1.98 -6.11 1.62
CA THR A 15 1.91 -4.66 1.85
C THR A 15 0.95 -4.35 2.99
N VAL A 16 1.33 -3.42 3.87
CA VAL A 16 0.50 -2.89 4.96
C VAL A 16 0.27 -1.40 4.68
N PHE A 17 -0.94 -1.05 4.26
CA PHE A 17 -1.30 0.30 3.81
C PHE A 17 -2.53 0.82 4.55
N PHE A 18 -2.34 1.20 5.81
CA PHE A 18 -3.35 1.79 6.70
C PHE A 18 -2.89 3.16 7.18
N GLY A 19 -3.82 3.98 7.70
CA GLY A 19 -3.52 5.29 8.25
C GLY A 19 -4.38 6.42 7.68
N ALA A 20 -4.92 6.26 6.46
CA ALA A 20 -5.68 7.33 5.82
C ALA A 20 -6.99 7.62 6.60
N ASN A 21 -7.63 6.55 7.07
CA ASN A 21 -8.84 6.65 7.87
C ASN A 21 -8.54 7.01 9.31
N ASP A 22 -7.52 6.38 9.89
CA ASP A 22 -6.99 6.60 11.23
C ASP A 22 -6.66 8.09 11.48
N ALA A 23 -6.16 8.78 10.45
CA ALA A 23 -5.78 10.19 10.47
C ALA A 23 -6.95 11.19 10.39
N THR A 24 -8.21 10.74 10.38
CA THR A 24 -9.38 11.63 10.54
C THR A 24 -9.25 12.45 11.82
N LEU A 25 -9.67 13.71 11.79
CA LEU A 25 -9.66 14.58 12.97
C LEU A 25 -10.71 14.11 13.99
N PRO A 26 -10.38 14.07 15.30
CA PRO A 26 -11.21 13.44 16.32
C PRO A 26 -12.54 14.15 16.60
N ASP A 27 -12.64 15.44 16.26
CA ASP A 27 -13.81 16.29 16.55
C ASP A 27 -14.61 16.66 15.29
N GLU A 28 -14.28 16.05 14.14
CA GLU A 28 -14.90 16.36 12.85
C GLU A 28 -15.92 15.29 12.42
N VAL A 29 -16.61 15.57 11.31
CA VAL A 29 -17.43 14.54 10.65
C VAL A 29 -16.56 13.31 10.36
N GLN A 30 -17.11 12.10 10.47
CA GLN A 30 -16.35 10.84 10.34
C GLN A 30 -15.38 10.51 11.49
N ALA A 31 -15.40 11.22 12.62
CA ALA A 31 -14.57 10.93 13.81
C ALA A 31 -14.56 9.46 14.29
N HIS A 32 -15.58 8.66 13.95
CA HIS A 32 -15.61 7.22 14.24
C HIS A 32 -14.48 6.42 13.58
N GLN A 33 -13.77 7.00 12.60
CA GLN A 33 -12.61 6.39 11.94
C GLN A 33 -11.29 6.75 12.62
N HIS A 34 -11.27 7.75 13.50
CA HIS A 34 -10.06 8.23 14.14
C HIS A 34 -9.44 7.14 15.03
N VAL A 35 -8.13 6.96 14.91
CA VAL A 35 -7.33 6.10 15.79
C VAL A 35 -6.18 6.92 16.33
N PRO A 36 -6.05 7.15 17.66
CA PRO A 36 -4.98 7.97 18.21
C PRO A 36 -3.59 7.53 17.74
N LEU A 37 -2.69 8.49 17.48
CA LEU A 37 -1.38 8.22 16.85
C LEU A 37 -0.55 7.13 17.55
N GLY A 38 -0.61 7.06 18.89
CA GLY A 38 0.05 6.01 19.66
C GLY A 38 -0.52 4.62 19.35
N GLU A 39 -1.85 4.51 19.35
CA GLU A 39 -2.58 3.28 19.03
C GLU A 39 -2.36 2.86 17.57
N TYR A 40 -2.34 3.80 16.63
CA TYR A 40 -2.00 3.53 15.22
C TYR A 40 -0.62 2.87 15.09
N LYS A 41 0.40 3.38 15.80
CA LYS A 41 1.74 2.78 15.80
C LYS A 41 1.74 1.37 16.39
N ASP A 42 1.01 1.16 17.49
CA ASP A 42 0.92 -0.15 18.13
C ASP A 42 0.18 -1.16 17.25
N ASN A 43 -0.87 -0.73 16.56
CA ASN A 43 -1.60 -1.52 15.58
C ASN A 43 -0.71 -1.92 14.40
N LEU A 44 0.08 -1.00 13.85
CA LEU A 44 1.04 -1.33 12.80
C LEU A 44 2.06 -2.38 13.25
N ARG A 45 2.60 -2.26 14.47
CA ARG A 45 3.52 -3.26 15.03
C ARG A 45 2.85 -4.62 15.21
N ALA A 46 1.62 -4.65 15.71
CA ALA A 46 0.86 -5.88 15.89
C ALA A 46 0.55 -6.58 14.56
N ILE A 47 0.15 -5.82 13.54
CA ILE A 47 -0.12 -6.33 12.18
C ILE A 47 1.16 -6.92 11.57
N CYS A 48 2.29 -6.21 11.65
CA CYS A 48 3.57 -6.70 11.13
C CYS A 48 4.02 -7.96 11.86
N ALA A 49 3.90 -8.00 13.19
CA ALA A 49 4.22 -9.18 13.99
C ALA A 49 3.34 -10.38 13.63
N TYR A 50 2.03 -10.15 13.41
CA TYR A 50 1.11 -11.21 12.97
C TYR A 50 1.56 -11.83 11.65
N PHE A 51 1.86 -11.00 10.63
CA PHE A 51 2.31 -11.52 9.35
C PHE A 51 3.68 -12.19 9.44
N LYS A 52 4.63 -11.68 10.23
CA LYS A 52 5.91 -12.37 10.44
C LYS A 52 5.77 -13.71 11.17
N ASN A 53 4.85 -13.82 12.12
CA ASN A 53 4.60 -15.08 12.81
C ASN A 53 3.93 -16.10 11.89
N LYS A 54 3.01 -15.65 11.03
CA LYS A 54 2.31 -16.52 10.08
C LYS A 54 3.19 -16.92 8.89
N TRP A 55 3.96 -15.99 8.36
CA TRP A 55 4.81 -16.14 7.18
C TRP A 55 6.21 -15.55 7.45
N PRO A 56 7.09 -16.28 8.14
CA PRO A 56 8.41 -15.78 8.56
C PRO A 56 9.26 -15.23 7.40
N SER A 57 9.17 -15.89 6.25
CA SER A 57 9.92 -15.56 5.03
C SER A 57 9.32 -14.42 4.22
N ALA A 58 8.05 -14.04 4.44
CA ALA A 58 7.39 -13.00 3.65
C ALA A 58 8.03 -11.63 3.92
N ALA A 59 8.34 -10.87 2.87
CA ALA A 59 8.73 -9.47 3.00
C ALA A 59 7.51 -8.64 3.42
N ILE A 60 7.60 -7.89 4.52
CA ILE A 60 6.54 -6.95 4.92
C ILE A 60 6.95 -5.56 4.48
N ILE A 61 6.11 -4.90 3.69
CA ILE A 61 6.36 -3.56 3.15
C ILE A 61 5.28 -2.64 3.70
N LEU A 62 5.66 -1.65 4.49
CA LEU A 62 4.71 -0.63 4.94
C LEU A 62 4.54 0.45 3.88
N ILE A 63 3.35 1.03 3.79
CA ILE A 63 3.05 2.15 2.91
C ILE A 63 2.42 3.24 3.77
N THR A 64 2.96 4.45 3.71
CA THR A 64 2.42 5.59 4.47
C THR A 64 1.02 5.93 3.97
N PRO A 65 0.11 6.49 4.79
CA PRO A 65 -1.12 7.09 4.27
C PRO A 65 -0.82 8.15 3.20
N PRO A 66 -1.68 8.31 2.19
CA PRO A 66 -1.47 9.28 1.13
C PRO A 66 -1.63 10.73 1.59
N PRO A 67 -1.20 11.71 0.78
CA PRO A 67 -1.53 13.10 1.05
C PRO A 67 -3.03 13.35 0.85
N ILE A 68 -3.55 14.39 1.49
CA ILE A 68 -4.96 14.80 1.39
C ILE A 68 -5.04 16.14 0.66
N HIS A 69 -6.01 16.28 -0.23
CA HIS A 69 -6.36 17.57 -0.81
C HIS A 69 -7.68 18.07 -0.22
N GLU A 70 -7.58 18.93 0.80
CA GLU A 70 -8.74 19.35 1.61
C GLU A 70 -9.87 19.98 0.79
N PRO A 71 -9.63 20.91 -0.17
CA PRO A 71 -10.70 21.44 -1.02
C PRO A 71 -11.53 20.39 -1.76
N ALA A 72 -10.90 19.33 -2.28
CA ALA A 72 -11.63 18.24 -2.94
C ALA A 72 -12.34 17.35 -1.92
N ARG A 73 -11.72 17.13 -0.74
CA ARG A 73 -12.29 16.33 0.34
C ARG A 73 -13.55 16.96 0.95
N ILE A 74 -13.55 18.28 1.14
CA ILE A 74 -14.71 19.04 1.60
C ILE A 74 -15.87 18.86 0.61
N ARG A 75 -15.62 19.01 -0.69
CA ARG A 75 -16.65 18.78 -1.71
C ARG A 75 -17.22 17.37 -1.68
N ASP A 76 -16.37 16.36 -1.52
CA ASP A 76 -16.81 14.96 -1.46
C ASP A 76 -17.72 14.69 -0.25
N ILE A 77 -17.36 15.23 0.91
CA ILE A 77 -18.10 15.02 2.16
C ILE A 77 -19.42 15.79 2.21
N TYR A 78 -19.43 17.06 1.78
CA TYR A 78 -20.58 17.95 1.97
C TYR A 78 -21.41 18.16 0.70
N GLY A 79 -20.89 17.83 -0.48
CA GLY A 79 -21.56 18.04 -1.78
C GLY A 79 -21.59 19.50 -2.25
N ASP A 80 -20.90 20.41 -1.54
CA ASP A 80 -20.82 21.83 -1.87
C ASP A 80 -19.39 22.39 -1.64
N ASN A 81 -19.18 23.66 -2.00
CA ASN A 81 -17.93 24.39 -1.78
C ASN A 81 -18.08 25.47 -0.69
N ASP A 82 -18.90 25.21 0.34
CA ASP A 82 -19.11 26.20 1.40
C ASP A 82 -17.78 26.45 2.17
N PRO A 83 -17.24 27.68 2.14
CA PRO A 83 -15.95 28.00 2.77
C PRO A 83 -15.98 27.94 4.30
N SER A 84 -17.16 27.80 4.92
CA SER A 84 -17.29 27.60 6.36
C SER A 84 -17.03 26.14 6.79
N ARG A 85 -17.06 25.19 5.84
CA ARG A 85 -16.86 23.76 6.12
C ARG A 85 -15.41 23.47 6.49
N GLN A 86 -15.24 22.70 7.56
CA GLN A 86 -13.95 22.18 7.96
C GLN A 86 -13.73 20.79 7.33
N PRO A 87 -12.50 20.48 6.91
CA PRO A 87 -12.17 19.17 6.38
C PRO A 87 -12.05 18.14 7.52
N GLU A 88 -12.61 16.95 7.33
CA GLU A 88 -12.47 15.86 8.32
C GLU A 88 -11.08 15.22 8.35
N ARG A 89 -10.29 15.45 7.29
CA ARG A 89 -8.90 15.03 7.17
C ARG A 89 -8.08 16.19 6.63
N THR A 90 -6.88 16.38 7.16
CA THR A 90 -5.92 17.37 6.65
C THR A 90 -4.66 16.68 6.16
N ASN A 91 -3.97 17.32 5.23
CA ASN A 91 -2.69 16.82 4.74
C ASN A 91 -1.62 16.82 5.85
N GLU A 92 -1.72 17.77 6.79
CA GLU A 92 -0.85 17.85 7.97
C GLU A 92 -1.05 16.65 8.91
N ALA A 93 -2.30 16.29 9.21
CA ALA A 93 -2.61 15.10 9.99
C ALA A 93 -2.11 13.85 9.27
N ALA A 94 -2.41 13.70 7.97
CA ALA A 94 -1.91 12.59 7.17
C ALA A 94 -0.38 12.49 7.19
N GLY A 95 0.34 13.62 7.12
CA GLY A 95 1.80 13.67 7.22
C GLY A 95 2.33 13.20 8.59
N THR A 96 1.61 13.49 9.67
CA THR A 96 1.95 13.00 11.01
C THR A 96 1.85 11.47 11.10
N TYR A 97 0.79 10.89 10.54
CA TYR A 97 0.61 9.43 10.47
C TYR A 97 1.61 8.78 9.49
N ALA A 98 1.93 9.44 8.38
CA ALA A 98 2.99 9.02 7.47
C ALA A 98 4.34 8.91 8.18
N GLN A 99 4.72 9.93 8.94
CA GLN A 99 5.96 9.91 9.72
C GLN A 99 5.94 8.81 10.79
N ALA A 100 4.80 8.57 11.44
CA ALA A 100 4.65 7.48 12.40
C ALA A 100 4.82 6.10 11.75
N CYS A 101 4.24 5.88 10.57
CA CYS A 101 4.40 4.67 9.77
C CYS A 101 5.87 4.42 9.40
N ILE A 102 6.57 5.46 8.90
CA ILE A 102 8.00 5.40 8.59
C ILE A 102 8.82 5.03 9.83
N THR A 103 8.51 5.64 10.99
CA THR A 103 9.19 5.34 12.24
C THR A 103 9.01 3.88 12.64
N VAL A 104 7.79 3.35 12.60
CA VAL A 104 7.51 1.93 12.93
C VAL A 104 8.22 1.00 11.95
N ALA A 105 8.19 1.28 10.64
CA ALA A 105 8.88 0.46 9.66
C ALA A 105 10.39 0.39 9.92
N LYS A 106 11.02 1.53 10.23
CA LYS A 106 12.45 1.59 10.61
C LYS A 106 12.76 0.84 11.89
N GLU A 107 11.92 0.99 12.93
CA GLU A 107 12.05 0.26 14.20
C GLU A 107 12.03 -1.27 13.99
N LEU A 108 11.18 -1.75 13.08
CA LEU A 108 11.02 -3.18 12.78
C LEU A 108 11.99 -3.71 11.70
N GLY A 109 12.78 -2.83 11.06
CA GLY A 109 13.64 -3.20 9.95
C GLY A 109 12.87 -3.64 8.69
N HIS A 110 11.67 -3.09 8.47
CA HIS A 110 10.86 -3.35 7.29
C HIS A 110 11.02 -2.21 6.25
N PRO A 111 11.02 -2.53 4.94
CA PRO A 111 10.90 -1.52 3.89
C PRO A 111 9.64 -0.68 4.07
N VAL A 112 9.73 0.60 3.67
CA VAL A 112 8.59 1.53 3.69
C VAL A 112 8.55 2.36 2.42
N ILE A 113 7.34 2.47 1.85
CA ILE A 113 7.02 3.35 0.73
C ILE A 113 6.39 4.61 1.31
N ASP A 114 7.10 5.72 1.20
CA ASP A 114 6.59 7.04 1.63
C ASP A 114 5.77 7.71 0.52
N ILE A 115 4.58 7.17 0.26
CA ILE A 115 3.69 7.69 -0.80
C ILE A 115 3.20 9.11 -0.47
N TRP A 116 3.09 9.48 0.81
CA TRP A 116 2.80 10.85 1.24
C TRP A 116 3.77 11.85 0.63
N THR A 117 5.08 11.60 0.77
CA THR A 117 6.11 12.47 0.19
C THR A 117 6.19 12.32 -1.33
N GLN A 118 6.23 11.08 -1.84
CA GLN A 118 6.48 10.84 -3.27
C GLN A 118 5.40 11.42 -4.17
N MET A 119 4.13 11.27 -3.81
CA MET A 119 3.02 11.81 -4.59
C MET A 119 3.07 13.34 -4.68
N GLN A 120 3.49 14.01 -3.60
CA GLN A 120 3.58 15.48 -3.55
C GLN A 120 4.75 16.05 -4.37
N GLN A 121 5.66 15.22 -4.87
CA GLN A 121 6.71 15.63 -5.82
C GLN A 121 6.17 15.79 -7.25
N CYS A 122 5.01 15.24 -7.55
CA CYS A 122 4.36 15.40 -8.85
C CYS A 122 3.68 16.79 -8.94
N PRO A 123 3.93 17.57 -10.01
CA PRO A 123 3.14 18.76 -10.28
C PRO A 123 1.64 18.42 -10.33
N ASP A 124 0.82 19.29 -9.76
CA ASP A 124 -0.64 19.14 -9.75
C ASP A 124 -1.15 17.81 -9.17
N TRP A 125 -0.41 17.18 -8.25
CA TRP A 125 -0.81 15.91 -7.62
C TRP A 125 -2.22 15.97 -7.02
N GLN A 126 -2.64 17.13 -6.51
CA GLN A 126 -3.93 17.35 -5.88
C GLN A 126 -5.12 16.96 -6.76
N THR A 127 -5.00 17.14 -8.08
CA THR A 127 -6.08 16.88 -9.05
C THR A 127 -5.71 15.79 -10.06
N SER A 128 -4.41 15.60 -10.33
CA SER A 128 -3.95 14.57 -11.24
C SER A 128 -3.83 13.21 -10.55
N ALA A 129 -3.43 13.16 -9.28
CA ALA A 129 -3.21 11.92 -8.55
C ALA A 129 -4.40 11.53 -7.66
N LEU A 130 -5.24 12.48 -7.24
CA LEU A 130 -6.40 12.24 -6.38
C LEU A 130 -7.73 12.57 -7.06
N SER A 131 -8.74 11.70 -6.90
CA SER A 131 -10.06 11.86 -7.52
C SER A 131 -11.02 12.73 -6.71
N ASP A 132 -10.99 12.57 -5.39
CA ASP A 132 -11.90 13.20 -4.42
C ASP A 132 -11.13 13.85 -3.25
N GLY A 133 -9.83 14.07 -3.46
CA GLY A 133 -8.91 14.56 -2.44
C GLY A 133 -8.38 13.51 -1.47
N LEU A 134 -8.70 12.23 -1.68
CA LEU A 134 -8.14 11.11 -0.90
C LEU A 134 -7.83 9.88 -1.78
N HIS A 135 -8.79 9.40 -2.57
CA HIS A 135 -8.64 8.21 -3.39
C HIS A 135 -7.83 8.47 -4.65
N PHE A 136 -7.08 7.46 -5.09
CA PHE A 136 -6.14 7.61 -6.19
C PHE A 136 -6.85 7.53 -7.55
N THR A 137 -6.48 8.44 -8.45
CA THR A 137 -6.75 8.30 -9.89
C THR A 137 -5.89 7.18 -10.49
N PRO A 138 -6.07 6.82 -11.78
CA PRO A 138 -5.12 5.94 -12.47
C PRO A 138 -3.67 6.46 -12.43
N SER A 139 -3.46 7.77 -12.52
CA SER A 139 -2.13 8.38 -12.39
C SER A 139 -1.58 8.27 -10.97
N GLY A 140 -2.40 8.49 -9.95
CA GLY A 140 -2.01 8.29 -8.54
C GLY A 140 -1.65 6.83 -8.24
N ASN A 141 -2.44 5.89 -8.76
CA ASN A 141 -2.14 4.46 -8.67
C ASN A 141 -0.84 4.11 -9.40
N LYS A 142 -0.54 4.74 -10.53
CA LYS A 142 0.73 4.52 -11.23
C LYS A 142 1.93 4.93 -10.38
N ILE A 143 1.87 6.05 -9.67
CA ILE A 143 2.95 6.49 -8.76
C ILE A 143 3.21 5.41 -7.71
N LEU A 144 2.16 4.93 -7.05
CA LEU A 144 2.29 3.88 -6.04
C LEU A 144 2.81 2.56 -6.65
N PHE A 145 2.32 2.18 -7.83
CA PHE A 145 2.74 0.98 -8.53
C PHE A 145 4.25 0.99 -8.82
N ASP A 146 4.77 2.11 -9.34
CA ASP A 146 6.19 2.26 -9.64
C ASP A 146 7.04 2.13 -8.36
N GLU A 147 6.59 2.69 -7.22
CA GLU A 147 7.29 2.56 -5.93
C GLU A 147 7.21 1.14 -5.34
N VAL A 148 6.08 0.46 -5.50
CA VAL A 148 5.92 -0.95 -5.09
C VAL A 148 6.88 -1.84 -5.88
N LEU A 149 6.97 -1.66 -7.20
CA LEU A 149 7.92 -2.44 -8.02
C LEU A 149 9.37 -2.21 -7.58
N LYS A 150 9.80 -0.96 -7.42
CA LYS A 150 11.16 -0.64 -6.94
C LYS A 150 11.44 -1.27 -5.57
N THR A 151 10.46 -1.25 -4.67
CA THR A 151 10.62 -1.82 -3.33
C THR A 151 10.69 -3.34 -3.37
N LEU A 152 9.85 -3.99 -4.18
CA LEU A 152 9.90 -5.45 -4.41
C LEU A 152 11.26 -5.88 -4.97
N GLU A 153 11.80 -5.16 -5.94
CA GLU A 153 13.14 -5.41 -6.48
C GLU A 153 14.21 -5.33 -5.39
N SER A 154 14.13 -4.31 -4.51
CA SER A 154 15.10 -4.12 -3.42
C SER A 154 15.09 -5.25 -2.38
N VAL A 155 13.99 -6.00 -2.28
CA VAL A 155 13.86 -7.16 -1.39
C VAL A 155 14.01 -8.49 -2.13
N GLY A 156 14.45 -8.48 -3.40
CA GLY A 156 14.79 -9.68 -4.16
C GLY A 156 13.67 -10.23 -5.04
N PHE A 157 12.59 -9.49 -5.26
CA PHE A 157 11.50 -9.84 -6.17
C PHE A 157 11.51 -8.91 -7.40
N SER A 158 12.23 -9.30 -8.45
CA SER A 158 12.18 -8.64 -9.76
C SER A 158 11.50 -9.53 -10.80
N GLN A 159 11.02 -8.95 -11.90
CA GLN A 159 10.46 -9.71 -13.01
C GLN A 159 11.44 -10.77 -13.56
N HIS A 160 12.74 -10.49 -13.48
CA HIS A 160 13.79 -11.41 -13.95
C HIS A 160 14.17 -12.48 -12.91
N SER A 161 13.89 -12.27 -11.63
CA SER A 161 14.13 -13.27 -10.58
C SER A 161 12.99 -14.28 -10.44
N LEU A 162 11.79 -13.94 -10.93
CA LEU A 162 10.64 -14.84 -10.94
C LEU A 162 10.78 -15.85 -12.08
N ARG A 163 10.65 -17.14 -11.75
CA ARG A 163 10.61 -18.20 -12.75
C ARG A 163 9.22 -18.23 -13.36
N SER A 164 9.15 -18.55 -14.65
CA SER A 164 7.88 -18.88 -15.28
C SER A 164 7.31 -20.13 -14.62
N ASP A 165 6.02 -20.11 -14.32
CA ASP A 165 5.33 -21.27 -13.71
C ASP A 165 5.34 -22.50 -14.63
N LEU A 166 5.43 -22.25 -15.94
CA LEU A 166 5.47 -23.26 -17.00
C LEU A 166 6.52 -22.88 -18.04
N PRO A 167 7.01 -23.86 -18.83
CA PRO A 167 7.97 -23.61 -19.91
C PRO A 167 7.44 -22.61 -20.93
N LEU A 168 8.34 -21.85 -21.55
CA LEU A 168 7.97 -20.96 -22.64
C LEU A 168 7.56 -21.79 -23.85
N PHE A 169 6.59 -21.29 -24.63
CA PHE A 169 6.03 -22.04 -25.77
C PHE A 169 7.10 -22.50 -26.77
N HIS A 170 8.15 -21.69 -27.00
CA HIS A 170 9.24 -22.04 -27.91
C HIS A 170 10.24 -23.06 -27.34
N GLU A 171 10.15 -23.39 -26.04
CA GLU A 171 10.98 -24.41 -25.38
C GLU A 171 10.32 -25.80 -25.43
N ILE A 172 9.04 -25.88 -25.85
CA ILE A 172 8.28 -27.12 -25.94
C ILE A 172 8.54 -27.77 -27.31
N ASP A 173 9.22 -28.92 -27.30
CA ASP A 173 9.32 -29.77 -28.50
C ASP A 173 7.95 -30.41 -28.78
N PRO A 174 7.30 -30.14 -29.92
CA PRO A 174 5.99 -30.73 -30.22
C PRO A 174 6.03 -32.27 -30.37
N LYS A 175 7.21 -32.87 -30.57
CA LYS A 175 7.39 -34.32 -30.63
C LYS A 175 7.70 -34.93 -29.26
N ASP A 176 8.12 -34.13 -28.30
CA ASP A 176 8.44 -34.55 -26.94
C ASP A 176 8.14 -33.42 -25.92
N PRO A 177 6.86 -33.07 -25.73
CA PRO A 177 6.49 -31.89 -24.96
C PRO A 177 6.76 -32.02 -23.46
N LEU A 178 6.82 -33.25 -22.94
CA LEU A 178 7.03 -33.51 -21.51
C LEU A 178 8.45 -33.16 -21.07
N LYS A 179 9.43 -33.25 -21.97
CA LYS A 179 10.83 -32.91 -21.70
C LYS A 179 11.02 -31.48 -21.20
N ALA A 180 10.19 -30.54 -21.65
CA ALA A 180 10.26 -29.15 -21.21
C ALA A 180 9.89 -28.96 -19.72
N PHE A 181 9.26 -29.95 -19.08
CA PHE A 181 8.83 -29.91 -17.68
C PHE A 181 9.80 -30.64 -16.73
N GLU A 182 10.92 -31.19 -17.21
CA GLU A 182 11.89 -31.94 -16.40
C GLU A 182 12.95 -31.06 -15.69
N ILE A 183 12.67 -29.77 -15.50
CA ILE A 183 13.61 -28.74 -15.00
C ILE A 183 13.57 -28.62 -13.47
#